data_AF-A0A0A1W8F5-F1
#
_entry.id   AF-A0A0A1W8F5-F1
#
_cell.length_a   1.000
_cell.length_b   1.000
_cell.length_c   1.000
_cell.angle_alpha   90.00
_cell.angle_beta   90.00
_cell.angle_gamma   90.00
#
_symmetry.space_group_name_H-M   'P 1'
#
loop_
_entity.id
_entity.type
_entity.pdbx_description
1 polymer ?
#
loop_
_entity_poly.entity_id
_entity_poly.type
_entity_poly.pdbx_seq_one_letter_code
_entity_poly.pdbx_strand_id
1 'polypeptide(L)'
;MIWDLVNSLGRLLLTVVVVILITRLRHLLNALERSGLGFAGAGSFLTIPVIWQSHGSPFEGWATTLLTYGALMAWVGFGWRKLRHDQRNAQAVADASAHLQSRGKI
;
A
#
# COMPACT_ATOMS: atom_id res chain seq x y z
N MET A 1 9.36 26.57 9.07
CA MET A 1 8.46 27.20 8.07
C MET A 1 8.51 26.53 6.70
N ILE A 2 9.61 26.60 5.94
CA ILE A 2 9.68 25.95 4.60
C ILE A 2 9.58 24.43 4.70
N TRP A 3 10.28 23.83 5.67
CA TRP A 3 10.24 22.39 5.91
C TRP A 3 8.84 21.88 6.26
N ASP A 4 8.12 22.61 7.12
CA ASP A 4 6.77 22.24 7.54
C ASP A 4 5.77 22.31 6.37
N LEU A 5 5.95 23.31 5.49
CA LEU A 5 5.16 23.44 4.26
C LEU A 5 5.42 22.26 3.33
N VAL A 6 6.68 21.90 3.09
CA VAL A 6 7.06 20.76 2.24
C VAL A 6 6.53 19.44 2.81
N ASN A 7 6.65 19.23 4.12
CA ASN A 7 6.13 18.05 4.81
C ASN A 7 4.60 17.96 4.71
N SER A 8 3.90 19.09 4.86
CA SER A 8 2.44 19.17 4.71
C SER A 8 1.99 18.83 3.29
N LEU A 9 2.68 19.37 2.28
CA LEU A 9 2.41 19.09 0.87
C LEU A 9 2.68 17.63 0.53
N GLY A 10 3.76 17.04 1.07
CA GLY A 10 4.07 15.62 0.91
C GLY A 10 2.98 14.73 1.49
N ARG A 11 2.47 15.05 2.69
CA ARG A 11 1.37 14.33 3.36
C ARG A 11 0.05 14.46 2.60
N LEU A 12 -0.26 15.63 2.06
CA LEU A 12 -1.41 15.86 1.18
C LEU A 12 -1.31 15.03 -0.10
N LEU A 13 -0.17 15.09 -0.78
CA LEU A 13 0.06 14.34 -2.01
C LEU A 13 -0.04 12.84 -1.77
N LEU A 14 0.55 12.32 -0.69
CA LEU A 14 0.42 10.92 -0.31
C LEU A 14 -1.04 10.52 -0.10
N THR A 15 -1.82 11.35 0.60
CA THR A 15 -3.25 11.13 0.82
C THR A 15 -4.00 11.04 -0.52
N VAL A 16 -3.75 11.98 -1.43
CA VAL A 16 -4.39 12.01 -2.76
C VAL A 16 -4.02 10.76 -3.56
N VAL A 17 -2.74 10.38 -3.60
CA VAL A 17 -2.26 9.18 -4.28
C VAL A 17 -2.95 7.94 -3.73
N VAL A 18 -3.03 7.80 -2.41
CA VAL A 18 -3.70 6.67 -1.76
C VAL A 18 -5.19 6.61 -2.14
N VAL A 19 -5.89 7.74 -2.12
CA VAL A 19 -7.30 7.81 -2.54
C VAL A 19 -7.46 7.39 -4.00
N ILE A 20 -6.57 7.83 -4.89
CA ILE A 20 -6.58 7.42 -6.30
C ILE A 20 -6.34 5.91 -6.43
N LEU A 21 -5.36 5.35 -5.72
CA LEU A 21 -5.08 3.91 -5.75
C LEU A 21 -6.28 3.10 -5.26
N ILE A 22 -6.91 3.49 -4.15
CA ILE A 22 -8.07 2.79 -3.61
C ILE A 22 -9.29 2.91 -4.52
N THR A 23 -9.52 4.07 -5.15
CA THR A 23 -10.69 4.29 -6.01
C THR A 23 -10.54 3.68 -7.40
N ARG A 24 -9.37 3.79 -8.03
CA ARG A 24 -9.11 3.32 -9.39
C ARG A 24 -8.66 1.87 -9.45
N LEU A 25 -7.82 1.43 -8.50
CA LEU A 25 -7.21 0.10 -8.52
C LEU A 25 -7.86 -0.85 -7.49
N ARG A 26 -9.03 -0.48 -6.95
CA ARG A 26 -9.77 -1.27 -5.94
C ARG A 26 -9.85 -2.78 -6.25
N HIS A 27 -10.05 -3.10 -7.52
CA HIS A 27 -10.27 -4.46 -8.01
C HIS A 27 -8.97 -5.29 -8.09
N LEU A 28 -7.81 -4.62 -8.19
CA LEU A 28 -6.49 -5.27 -8.22
C LEU A 28 -5.91 -5.47 -6.82
N LEU A 29 -6.42 -4.72 -5.84
CA LEU A 29 -5.94 -4.72 -4.48
C LEU A 29 -6.68 -5.78 -3.64
N ASN A 30 -5.92 -6.57 -2.91
CA ASN A 30 -6.50 -7.50 -1.93
C ASN A 30 -7.01 -6.74 -0.69
N ALA A 31 -7.81 -7.41 0.16
CA ALA A 31 -8.41 -6.77 1.33
C ALA A 31 -7.36 -6.14 2.27
N LEU A 32 -6.19 -6.78 2.42
CA LEU A 32 -5.12 -6.31 3.29
C LEU A 32 -4.43 -5.06 2.73
N GLU A 33 -4.12 -5.04 1.42
CA GLU A 33 -3.58 -3.88 0.70
C GLU A 33 -4.53 -2.70 0.81
N ARG A 34 -5.84 -2.94 0.68
CA ARG A 34 -6.88 -1.89 0.74
C ARG A 34 -7.01 -1.29 2.13
N SER A 35 -7.05 -2.12 3.17
CA SER A 35 -7.11 -1.66 4.55
C SER A 35 -5.82 -0.93 4.94
N GLY A 36 -4.66 -1.47 4.56
CA GLY A 36 -3.36 -0.84 4.80
C GLY A 36 -3.24 0.53 4.14
N LEU A 37 -3.58 0.62 2.84
CA LEU A 37 -3.64 1.90 2.13
C LEU A 37 -4.64 2.86 2.79
N GLY A 38 -5.82 2.38 3.22
CA GLY A 38 -6.80 3.19 3.93
C GLY A 38 -6.25 3.81 5.21
N PHE A 39 -5.59 3.01 6.06
CA PHE A 39 -4.93 3.50 7.27
C PHE A 39 -3.76 4.44 6.98
N ALA A 40 -2.96 4.16 5.94
CA ALA A 40 -1.86 5.02 5.53
C ALA A 40 -2.37 6.38 5.03
N GLY A 41 -3.38 6.41 4.16
CA GLY A 41 -3.97 7.65 3.66
C GLY A 41 -4.62 8.48 4.77
N ALA A 42 -5.40 7.83 5.64
CA ALA A 42 -6.02 8.48 6.79
C ALA A 42 -4.98 9.04 7.77
N GLY A 43 -3.97 8.24 8.13
CA GLY A 43 -2.87 8.69 9.00
C GLY A 43 -2.07 9.84 8.38
N SER A 44 -1.80 9.78 7.06
CA SER A 44 -1.15 10.87 6.32
C SER A 44 -1.98 12.15 6.36
N PHE A 45 -3.29 12.05 6.18
CA PHE A 45 -4.17 13.21 6.25
C PHE A 45 -4.20 13.82 7.66
N LEU A 46 -4.36 12.98 8.68
CA LEU A 46 -4.44 13.40 10.08
C LEU A 46 -3.15 14.04 10.61
N THR A 47 -2.03 13.77 9.94
CA THR A 47 -0.74 14.37 10.28
C THR A 47 -0.48 15.69 9.54
N ILE A 48 -1.36 16.16 8.66
CA ILE A 48 -1.19 17.47 8.01
C ILE A 48 -1.30 18.59 9.06
N PRO A 49 -0.26 19.43 9.25
CA PRO A 49 -0.18 20.49 10.27
C PRO A 49 -1.23 21.63 10.21
N VAL A 50 -2.27 21.52 9.38
CA VAL A 50 -3.12 22.67 8.99
C VAL A 50 -4.28 22.95 9.97
N ILE A 51 -4.52 22.11 10.98
CA ILE A 51 -5.69 22.29 11.88
C ILE A 51 -5.33 22.36 13.36
N TRP A 52 -4.22 21.75 13.80
CA TRP A 52 -3.87 21.67 15.23
C TRP A 52 -2.60 22.47 15.52
N GLN A 53 -2.69 23.78 15.32
CA GLN A 53 -1.62 24.76 15.56
C GLN A 53 -1.26 24.93 17.06
N SER A 54 -1.53 23.93 17.90
CA SER A 54 -1.32 23.97 19.33
C SER A 54 -0.66 22.67 19.78
N HIS A 55 0.67 22.69 19.80
CA HIS A 55 1.56 22.02 20.75
C HIS A 55 1.14 20.66 21.36
N GLY A 56 1.91 19.62 21.07
CA GLY A 56 2.10 18.50 22.00
C GLY A 56 0.92 17.55 22.17
N SER A 57 0.01 17.48 21.18
CA SER A 57 -1.10 16.54 21.23
C SER A 57 -0.59 15.10 21.02
N PRO A 58 -0.93 14.15 21.91
CA PRO A 58 -0.60 12.73 21.72
C PRO A 58 -1.18 12.18 20.41
N PHE A 59 -2.16 12.86 19.82
CA PHE A 59 -2.80 12.53 18.56
C PHE A 59 -1.83 12.49 17.36
N GLU A 60 -0.78 13.31 17.36
CA GLU A 60 0.22 13.30 16.29
C GLU A 60 1.02 11.98 16.28
N GLY A 61 1.37 11.48 17.48
CA GLY A 61 2.02 10.19 17.67
C GLY A 61 1.14 9.06 17.13
N TRP A 62 -0.14 9.02 17.55
CA TRP A 62 -1.10 8.01 17.07
C TRP A 62 -1.32 8.06 15.56
N ALA A 63 -1.44 9.25 14.97
CA ALA A 63 -1.64 9.40 13.53
C ALA A 63 -0.40 8.94 12.74
N THR A 64 0.80 9.18 13.27
CA THR A 64 2.07 8.67 12.69
C THR A 64 2.18 7.15 12.83
N THR A 65 1.74 6.58 13.95
CA THR A 65 1.67 5.13 14.13
C THR A 65 0.68 4.51 13.15
N LEU A 66 -0.50 5.10 12.96
CA LEU A 66 -1.50 4.64 11.98
C LEU A 66 -0.97 4.71 10.55
N LEU A 67 -0.29 5.80 10.18
CA LEU A 67 0.40 5.92 8.90
C LEU A 67 1.35 4.75 8.68
N THR A 68 2.25 4.53 9.65
CA THR A 68 3.31 3.52 9.56
C THR A 68 2.74 2.11 9.52
N TYR A 69 1.79 1.82 10.40
CA TYR A 69 1.11 0.53 10.46
C TYR A 69 0.32 0.24 9.18
N GLY A 70 -0.40 1.23 8.66
CA GLY A 70 -1.11 1.12 7.38
C GLY A 70 -0.16 0.84 6.21
N ALA A 71 0.96 1.55 6.14
CA ALA A 71 1.98 1.34 5.12
C ALA A 71 2.57 -0.07 5.19
N LEU A 72 2.87 -0.57 6.40
CA LEU A 72 3.35 -1.94 6.62
C LEU A 72 2.31 -2.98 6.19
N MET A 73 1.05 -2.82 6.56
CA MET A 73 -0.03 -3.72 6.12
C MET A 73 -0.16 -3.75 4.59
N ALA A 74 -0.09 -2.58 3.94
CA ALA A 74 -0.14 -2.49 2.49
C ALA A 74 1.03 -3.23 1.84
N TRP A 75 2.23 -3.08 2.39
CA TRP A 75 3.42 -3.77 1.91
C TRP A 75 3.35 -5.28 2.11
N VAL A 76 2.94 -5.76 3.28
CA VAL A 76 2.74 -7.20 3.54
C VAL A 76 1.73 -7.78 2.56
N GLY A 77 0.61 -7.08 2.33
CA GLY A 77 -0.39 -7.48 1.34
C GLY A 77 0.16 -7.58 -0.08
N PHE A 78 1.02 -6.64 -0.47
CA PHE A 78 1.73 -6.68 -1.76
C PHE A 78 2.67 -7.88 -1.84
N GLY A 79 3.48 -8.11 -0.80
CA GLY A 79 4.40 -9.25 -0.71
C GLY A 79 3.68 -10.59 -0.87
N TRP A 80 2.57 -10.79 -0.15
CA TRP A 80 1.76 -12.00 -0.29
C TRP A 80 1.11 -12.17 -1.65
N ARG A 81 0.67 -11.09 -2.29
CA ARG A 81 0.14 -11.16 -3.65
C ARG A 81 1.23 -11.58 -4.63
N LYS A 82 2.42 -11.01 -4.52
CA LYS A 82 3.58 -11.36 -5.34
C LYS A 82 4.00 -12.82 -5.15
N LEU A 83 4.15 -13.28 -3.92
CA LEU A 83 4.51 -14.68 -3.63
C LEU A 83 3.52 -15.68 -4.24
N ARG A 84 2.21 -15.42 -4.14
CA ARG A 84 1.19 -16.28 -4.77
C ARG A 84 1.23 -16.24 -6.29
N HIS A 85 1.56 -15.09 -6.88
CA HIS A 85 1.72 -14.97 -8.32
C HIS A 85 2.93 -15.77 -8.80
N ASP A 86 4.06 -15.67 -8.11
CA ASP A 86 5.29 -16.39 -8.47
C ASP A 86 5.11 -17.90 -8.35
N GLN A 87 4.41 -18.38 -7.31
CA GLN A 87 4.04 -19.79 -7.16
C GLN A 87 3.15 -20.29 -8.30
N ARG A 88 2.13 -19.52 -8.69
CA ARG A 88 1.24 -19.87 -9.81
C ARG A 88 1.96 -19.87 -11.15
N ASN A 89 2.86 -18.92 -11.37
CA ASN A 89 3.69 -18.91 -12.57
C ASN A 89 4.62 -20.11 -12.63
N ALA A 90 5.26 -20.49 -11.52
CA ALA A 90 6.11 -21.68 -11.46
C ALA A 90 5.32 -22.96 -11.77
N GLN A 91 4.10 -23.08 -11.24
CA GLN A 91 3.19 -24.19 -11.55
C GLN A 91 2.78 -24.20 -13.01
N ALA A 92 2.35 -23.06 -13.56
CA ALA A 92 1.94 -22.96 -14.97
C ALA A 92 3.09 -23.29 -15.93
N VAL A 93 4.33 -22.92 -15.60
CA VAL A 93 5.52 -23.28 -16.38
C VAL A 93 5.79 -24.78 -16.31
N ALA A 94 5.66 -25.40 -15.12
CA ALA A 94 5.83 -26.84 -14.95
C ALA A 94 4.74 -27.64 -15.69
N ASP A 95 3.48 -27.19 -15.65
CA ASP A 95 2.37 -27.80 -16.36
C ASP A 95 2.54 -27.67 -17.88
N ALA A 96 2.97 -26.48 -18.34
CA ALA A 96 3.24 -26.24 -19.75
C ALA A 96 4.42 -27.08 -20.27
N SER A 97 5.50 -27.22 -19.49
CA SER A 97 6.63 -28.07 -19.88
C SER A 97 6.26 -29.54 -19.92
N ALA A 98 5.51 -30.04 -18.93
CA ALA A 98 4.98 -31.40 -18.92
C ALA A 98 4.04 -31.65 -20.12
N HIS A 99 3.18 -30.69 -20.45
CA HIS A 99 2.30 -30.77 -21.60
C HIS A 99 3.09 -30.84 -22.93
N LEU A 100 4.15 -30.05 -23.08
CA LEU A 100 4.99 -30.06 -24.27
C LEU A 100 5.80 -31.36 -24.41
N GLN A 101 6.35 -31.88 -23.31
CA GLN A 101 7.02 -33.19 -23.28
C GLN A 101 6.06 -34.32 -23.67
N SER A 102 4.82 -34.30 -23.16
CA SER A 102 3.80 -35.31 -23.52
C SER A 102 3.45 -35.33 -25.02
N ARG A 103 3.71 -34.23 -25.75
CA ARG A 103 3.45 -34.09 -27.18
C ARG A 103 4.70 -34.29 -28.06
N GLY A 104 5.84 -34.66 -27.47
CA GLY A 104 7.09 -34.89 -28.20
C GLY A 104 7.63 -33.64 -28.93
N LYS A 105 7.24 -32.44 -28.48
CA LYS A 105 7.72 -31.17 -29.04
C LYS A 105 9.03 -30.69 -28.39
N ILE A 106 9.48 -31.39 -27.35
CA ILE A 106 10.77 -31.28 -26.67
C ILE A 106 11.15 -32.67 -26.17
#